data_AF-A0A2P4ZC27-F1
#
_entry.id   AF-A0A2P4ZC27-F1
#
_cell.length_a   1.000
_cell.length_b   1.000
_cell.length_c   1.000
_cell.angle_alpha   90.00
_cell.angle_beta   90.00
_cell.angle_gamma   90.00
#
_symmetry.space_group_name_H-M   'P 1'
#
loop_
_entity.id
_entity.type
_entity.pdbx_description
1 polymer ?
#
loop_
_entity_poly.entity_id
_entity_poly.type
_entity_poly.pdbx_seq_one_letter_code
_entity_poly.pdbx_strand_id
1 'polypeptide(L)'
;MASEAVNGNITADTITVKWDVKGGADRTEHPEIGENRVLAGTPNIQGITITSDVDVTVHCWSASTTSGDPTESIDGPTGGKEKLNPTRIGSYRVELR
;
A
#
# COMPACT_ATOMS: atom_id res chain seq x y z
N MET A 1 -27.77 -10.58 19.52
CA MET A 1 -26.40 -10.07 19.73
C MET A 1 -26.17 -9.05 18.63
N ALA A 2 -26.45 -7.79 18.93
CA ALA A 2 -26.24 -6.69 17.99
C ALA A 2 -24.75 -6.32 18.06
N SER A 3 -24.06 -6.35 16.93
CA SER A 3 -22.72 -5.80 16.78
C SER A 3 -22.85 -4.29 16.64
N GLU A 4 -22.49 -3.56 17.69
CA GLU A 4 -22.44 -2.10 17.71
C GLU A 4 -21.20 -1.64 16.94
N ALA A 5 -21.42 -0.81 15.91
CA ALA A 5 -20.35 -0.11 15.22
C ALA A 5 -19.78 0.97 16.16
N VAL A 6 -18.64 0.67 16.79
CA VAL A 6 -17.90 1.65 17.60
C VAL A 6 -17.04 2.49 16.65
N ASN A 7 -17.51 3.70 16.35
CA ASN A 7 -16.70 4.84 15.95
C ASN A 7 -15.57 4.57 14.92
N GLY A 8 -15.94 4.20 13.68
CA GLY A 8 -15.15 4.44 12.47
C GLY A 8 -13.78 3.77 12.32
N ASN A 9 -13.38 2.90 13.25
CA ASN A 9 -12.12 2.17 13.14
C ASN A 9 -12.41 0.84 12.45
N ILE A 10 -12.16 0.77 11.13
CA ILE A 10 -12.13 -0.49 10.39
C ILE A 10 -11.03 -1.34 11.04
N THR A 11 -11.43 -2.22 11.95
CA THR A 11 -10.52 -3.13 12.65
C THR A 11 -9.98 -4.14 11.66
N ALA A 12 -8.72 -3.93 11.26
CA ALA A 12 -7.79 -4.93 10.74
C ALA A 12 -8.37 -5.86 9.66
N ASP A 13 -8.92 -5.28 8.59
CA ASP A 13 -8.84 -5.97 7.31
C ASP A 13 -7.34 -6.17 7.03
N THR A 14 -6.87 -7.42 6.89
CA THR A 14 -5.43 -7.68 6.80
C THR A 14 -4.95 -7.30 5.41
N ILE A 15 -4.74 -6.00 5.20
CA ILE A 15 -4.17 -5.48 3.97
C ILE A 15 -2.73 -5.98 3.91
N THR A 16 -2.42 -6.68 2.84
CA THR A 16 -1.06 -7.11 2.52
C THR A 16 -0.62 -6.39 1.27
N VAL A 17 0.46 -5.61 1.40
CA VAL A 17 1.11 -4.98 0.25
C VAL A 17 2.44 -5.65 0.03
N LYS A 18 2.54 -6.38 -1.08
CA LYS A 18 3.78 -7.02 -1.51
C LYS A 18 4.40 -6.23 -2.65
N TRP A 19 5.61 -5.73 -2.42
CA TRP A 19 6.41 -4.95 -3.35
C TRP A 19 7.41 -5.84 -4.09
N ASP A 20 7.35 -5.86 -5.41
CA ASP A 20 8.32 -6.51 -6.28
C ASP A 20 9.48 -5.54 -6.54
N VAL A 21 10.62 -5.78 -5.87
CA VAL A 21 11.79 -4.90 -5.90
C VAL A 21 12.69 -5.28 -7.07
N LYS A 22 12.91 -4.35 -8.01
CA LYS A 22 13.80 -4.58 -9.14
C LYS A 22 15.24 -4.82 -8.69
N GLY A 23 15.75 -6.01 -8.96
CA GLY A 23 17.11 -6.42 -8.59
C GLY A 23 17.29 -6.69 -7.10
N GLY A 24 16.20 -6.83 -6.34
CA GLY A 24 16.20 -7.15 -4.93
C GLY A 24 15.22 -8.27 -4.58
N ALA A 25 15.09 -8.56 -3.30
CA ALA A 25 14.05 -9.44 -2.79
C ALA A 25 12.73 -8.67 -2.63
N ASP A 26 11.62 -9.37 -2.86
CA ASP A 26 10.29 -8.84 -2.58
C ASP A 26 10.16 -8.39 -1.12
N ARG A 27 9.35 -7.36 -0.88
CA ARG A 27 9.05 -6.88 0.48
C ARG A 27 7.57 -7.00 0.73
N THR A 28 7.20 -7.55 1.87
CA THR A 28 5.78 -7.70 2.27
C THR A 28 5.53 -6.84 3.50
N GLU A 29 4.50 -6.00 3.43
CA GLU A 29 4.08 -5.11 4.50
C GLU A 29 2.61 -5.35 4.84
N HIS A 30 2.25 -5.07 6.09
CA HIS A 30 0.89 -5.16 6.61
C HIS A 30 0.46 -3.79 7.16
N PRO A 31 0.13 -2.83 6.28
CA PRO A 31 -0.24 -1.48 6.69
C PRO A 31 -1.66 -1.42 7.27
N GLU A 32 -1.89 -0.48 8.18
CA GLU A 32 -3.23 -0.03 8.55
C GLU A 32 -3.73 1.04 7.56
N ILE A 33 -5.05 1.12 7.39
CA ILE A 33 -5.69 2.15 6.56
C ILE A 33 -5.40 3.54 7.17
N GLY A 34 -5.00 4.48 6.33
CA GLY A 34 -4.69 5.86 6.72
C GLY A 34 -3.30 6.04 7.33
N GLU A 35 -2.57 4.97 7.62
CA GLU A 35 -1.21 5.06 8.16
C GLU A 35 -0.19 5.43 7.06
N ASN A 36 0.64 6.42 7.36
CA ASN A 36 1.79 6.76 6.53
C ASN A 36 2.95 5.80 6.81
N ARG A 37 3.43 5.10 5.78
CA ARG A 37 4.49 4.10 5.88
C ARG A 37 5.72 4.51 5.09
N VAL A 38 6.90 4.33 5.68
CA VAL A 38 8.19 4.57 4.99
C VAL A 38 8.73 3.24 4.48
N LEU A 39 9.05 3.18 3.19
CA LEU A 39 9.75 2.05 2.57
C LEU A 39 11.26 2.27 2.70
N ALA A 40 11.88 1.58 3.66
CA ALA A 40 13.28 1.76 4.01
C ALA A 40 14.23 1.64 2.79
N GLY A 41 15.09 2.65 2.60
CA GLY A 41 16.09 2.68 1.53
C GLY A 41 15.54 3.03 0.14
N THR A 42 14.28 3.48 0.04
CA THR A 42 13.66 3.96 -1.20
C THR A 42 13.85 2.98 -2.38
N PRO A 43 13.35 1.74 -2.24
CA PRO A 43 13.56 0.67 -3.22
C PRO A 43 13.03 1.05 -4.60
N ASN A 44 13.63 0.47 -5.63
CA ASN A 44 13.14 0.58 -7.00
C ASN A 44 12.10 -0.51 -7.24
N ILE A 45 10.82 -0.15 -7.25
CA ILE A 45 9.68 -1.06 -7.36
C ILE A 45 9.30 -1.23 -8.82
N GLN A 46 9.10 -2.47 -9.27
CA GLN A 46 8.64 -2.79 -10.63
C GLN A 46 7.30 -3.54 -10.65
N GLY A 47 6.72 -3.78 -9.49
CA GLY A 47 5.39 -4.36 -9.36
C GLY A 47 4.88 -4.35 -7.93
N ILE A 48 3.58 -4.53 -7.79
CA ILE A 48 2.87 -4.53 -6.52
C ILE A 48 1.79 -5.61 -6.53
N THR A 49 1.57 -6.25 -5.40
CA THR A 49 0.39 -7.08 -5.15
C THR A 49 -0.30 -6.55 -3.91
N ILE A 50 -1.60 -6.25 -4.04
CA ILE A 50 -2.45 -5.81 -2.94
C ILE A 50 -3.48 -6.90 -2.68
N THR A 51 -3.47 -7.43 -1.46
CA THR A 51 -4.49 -8.35 -0.96
C THR A 51 -5.24 -7.65 0.17
N SER A 52 -6.57 -7.63 0.09
CA SER A 52 -7.49 -6.96 1.01
C SER A 52 -8.88 -7.56 0.81
N ASP A 53 -9.70 -7.65 1.86
CA ASP A 53 -11.13 -8.03 1.75
C ASP A 53 -12.02 -6.83 1.36
N VAL A 54 -11.47 -5.60 1.39
CA VAL A 54 -12.13 -4.36 0.95
C VAL A 54 -11.37 -3.66 -0.19
N ASP A 55 -12.08 -2.87 -0.98
CA ASP A 55 -11.50 -2.02 -2.03
C ASP A 55 -10.67 -0.89 -1.41
N VAL A 56 -9.42 -0.77 -1.87
CA VAL A 56 -8.45 0.21 -1.35
C VAL A 56 -7.66 0.84 -2.50
N THR A 57 -7.06 2.00 -2.23
CA THR A 57 -6.05 2.61 -3.08
C THR A 57 -4.75 2.77 -2.29
N VAL A 58 -3.63 2.31 -2.86
CA VAL A 58 -2.29 2.51 -2.32
C VAL A 58 -1.66 3.70 -3.02
N HIS A 59 -1.57 4.82 -2.31
CA HIS A 59 -0.88 6.03 -2.75
C HIS A 59 0.61 5.93 -2.45
N CYS A 60 1.45 6.17 -3.45
CA CYS A 60 2.90 6.02 -3.37
C CYS A 60 3.62 7.36 -3.60
N TRP A 61 4.64 7.66 -2.81
CA TRP A 61 5.50 8.83 -2.99
C TRP A 61 6.96 8.39 -3.15
N SER A 62 7.69 9.10 -4.02
CA SER A 62 9.14 8.87 -4.19
C SER A 62 9.98 9.31 -2.99
N ALA A 63 9.50 10.28 -2.22
CA ALA A 63 10.11 10.73 -0.97
C ALA A 63 9.75 9.82 0.21
N SER A 64 10.53 9.89 1.29
CA SER A 64 10.23 9.22 2.57
C SER A 64 9.12 9.90 3.38
N THR A 65 8.47 10.91 2.81
CA THR A 65 7.35 11.65 3.41
C THR A 65 6.14 11.52 2.50
N THR A 66 4.99 11.18 3.08
CA THR A 66 3.69 11.14 2.41
C THR A 66 3.08 12.54 2.41
N SER A 67 3.56 13.39 1.52
CA SER A 67 3.14 14.80 1.45
C SER A 67 3.05 15.26 0.00
N GLY A 68 2.05 16.08 -0.31
CA GLY A 68 1.76 16.50 -1.68
C GLY A 68 1.15 15.38 -2.51
N ASP A 69 1.16 15.56 -3.84
CA ASP A 69 0.55 14.60 -4.77
C ASP A 69 1.34 13.27 -4.80
N PRO A 70 0.64 12.13 -4.76
CA PRO A 70 1.28 10.83 -4.93
C PRO A 70 1.89 10.72 -6.33
N THR A 71 3.06 10.10 -6.41
CA THR A 71 3.75 9.81 -7.67
C THR A 71 3.02 8.72 -8.46
N GLU A 72 2.41 7.78 -7.76
CA GLU A 72 1.61 6.70 -8.35
C GLU A 72 0.51 6.30 -7.38
N SER A 73 -0.61 5.80 -7.89
CA SER A 73 -1.70 5.28 -7.07
C SER A 73 -2.21 4.01 -7.72
N ILE A 74 -2.32 2.95 -6.92
CA ILE A 74 -2.68 1.62 -7.38
C ILE A 74 -3.91 1.16 -6.64
N ASP A 75 -4.94 0.78 -7.39
CA ASP A 75 -6.17 0.25 -6.81
C ASP A 75 -6.00 -1.24 -6.51
N GLY A 76 -6.44 -1.64 -5.32
CA GLY A 76 -6.46 -3.02 -4.87
C GLY A 76 -7.86 -3.45 -4.43
N PRO A 77 -8.08 -4.77 -4.23
CA PRO A 77 -7.10 -5.85 -4.41
C PRO A 77 -6.75 -6.13 -5.89
N THR A 78 -5.51 -6.48 -6.18
CA THR A 78 -4.99 -6.58 -7.57
C THR A 78 -5.17 -7.96 -8.21
N GLY A 79 -5.63 -8.97 -7.45
CA GLY A 79 -5.79 -10.36 -7.94
C GLY A 79 -4.47 -11.06 -8.33
N GLY A 80 -3.32 -10.43 -8.11
CA GLY A 80 -2.00 -10.89 -8.53
C GLY A 80 -0.98 -9.76 -8.59
N LYS A 81 0.18 -10.01 -9.20
CA LYS A 81 1.16 -8.95 -9.41
C LYS A 81 0.72 -8.00 -10.52
N GLU A 82 0.49 -6.75 -10.15
CA GLU A 82 0.40 -5.65 -11.09
C GLU A 82 1.80 -5.18 -11.44
N LYS A 83 2.07 -5.02 -12.74
CA LYS A 83 3.37 -4.57 -13.23
C LYS A 83 3.37 -3.05 -13.31
N LEU A 84 4.38 -2.43 -12.71
CA LEU A 84 4.57 -0.99 -12.72
C LEU A 84 5.75 -0.61 -13.63
N ASN A 85 5.78 0.64 -14.06
CA ASN A 85 7.00 1.21 -14.62
C ASN A 85 8.01 1.35 -13.48
N PRO A 86 9.23 0.78 -13.58
CA PRO A 86 10.15 0.76 -12.46
C PRO A 86 10.43 2.16 -11.90
N THR A 87 10.05 2.39 -10.65
CA THR A 87 10.15 3.69 -9.99
C THR A 87 10.57 3.55 -8.54
N ARG A 88 11.16 4.60 -7.99
CA ARG A 88 11.57 4.65 -6.59
C ARG A 88 10.39 5.06 -5.72
N ILE A 89 10.08 4.23 -4.73
CA ILE A 89 9.04 4.52 -3.74
C ILE A 89 9.72 4.64 -2.37
N GLY A 90 9.58 5.81 -1.74
CA GLY A 90 10.13 6.11 -0.42
C GLY A 90 9.09 6.00 0.69
N SER A 91 7.81 6.24 0.38
CA SER A 91 6.71 6.10 1.33
C SER A 91 5.40 5.81 0.61
N TYR A 92 4.42 5.30 1.37
CA TYR A 92 3.09 5.00 0.86
C TYR A 92 2.03 5.14 1.96
N ARG A 93 0.77 5.20 1.56
CA ARG A 93 -0.41 5.20 2.42
C ARG A 93 -1.51 4.42 1.73
N VAL A 94 -2.25 3.62 2.49
CA VAL A 94 -3.41 2.90 1.98
C VAL A 94 -4.67 3.63 2.43
N GLU A 95 -5.60 3.89 1.52
CA GLU A 95 -6.89 4.54 1.80
C GLU A 95 -8.05 3.67 1.29
N LEU A 96 -9.19 3.79 1.96
CA LEU A 96 -10.44 3.17 1.48
C LEU A 96 -10.89 3.86 0.21
N ARG A 97 -11.52 3.09 -0.67
CA ARG A 97 -12.07 3.54 -1.94
C ARG A 97 -13.59 3.64 -1.91
#